data_AF-A0A352VI04-F1
#
_entry.id   AF-A0A352VI04-F1
#
_cell.length_a   1.000
_cell.length_b   1.000
_cell.length_c   1.000
_cell.angle_alpha   90.00
_cell.angle_beta   90.00
_cell.angle_gamma   90.00
#
_symmetry.space_group_name_H-M   'P 1'
#
loop_
_entity.id
_entity.type
_entity.pdbx_description
1 polymer ?
#
loop_
_entity_poly.entity_id
_entity_poly.type
_entity_poly.pdbx_seq_one_letter_code
_entity_poly.pdbx_strand_id
1 'polypeptide(L)'
;MQLRTLSLFAALLTAAAADASAQSSGAYRVVDDWATLPDGRAWGAVTGVFPDPDGRHLWVLDRCGANSCLGSDLDPVLKFDLAGNLVASFGAGLFAWPHGFYVDAAGNIWVTDGPTGARAEAGAAEQKGQQVFKLSPEGRVLMTLGIAGVWGGPADQDRFNGPSDVLVAPTGEIYVLDGHGEGGNNRVVKFTSDGRFDLSWGTGGPGPAAGELSDAHAIAMDSQGRIFVGDRRNIRIQIFDRDGNFLEQWSHFGPPSNIYIDANDVMYVTDTQTGALPGWYAERRGEGWVRGIRVGDARTGLVTDFIPSDAEFAAADRAGNVYGAQVPGQTLVKYESIR
;
A
#
# COMPACT_ATOMS: atom_id res chain seq x y z
N MET A 1 -35.26 57.54 -12.83
CA MET A 1 -35.17 56.44 -11.84
C MET A 1 -35.01 55.16 -12.64
N GLN A 2 -33.79 54.64 -12.80
CA GLN A 2 -33.30 53.34 -12.26
C GLN A 2 -34.16 52.14 -12.74
N LEU A 3 -33.63 51.03 -13.24
CA LEU A 3 -32.42 50.31 -12.84
C LEU A 3 -31.63 49.78 -14.05
N ARG A 4 -30.30 49.81 -13.95
CA ARG A 4 -29.38 49.04 -14.79
C ARG A 4 -29.25 47.64 -14.17
N THR A 5 -29.47 46.61 -14.96
CA THR A 5 -29.16 45.21 -14.63
C THR A 5 -27.64 45.02 -14.67
N LEU A 6 -27.03 44.75 -13.52
CA LEU A 6 -25.66 44.22 -13.45
C LEU A 6 -25.73 42.71 -13.71
N SER A 7 -25.12 42.25 -14.80
CA SER A 7 -24.76 40.84 -14.96
C SER A 7 -23.42 40.60 -14.27
N LEU A 8 -23.44 39.85 -13.17
CA LEU A 8 -22.24 39.41 -12.46
C LEU A 8 -21.67 38.20 -13.23
N PHE A 9 -20.59 38.39 -13.98
CA PHE A 9 -19.79 37.27 -14.48
C PHE A 9 -18.99 36.71 -13.30
N ALA A 10 -19.43 35.56 -12.77
CA ALA A 10 -18.58 34.74 -11.90
C ALA A 10 -17.51 34.10 -12.78
N ALA A 11 -16.30 34.66 -12.78
CA ALA A 11 -15.14 33.99 -13.32
C ALA A 11 -14.81 32.81 -12.40
N LEU A 12 -15.16 31.59 -12.84
CA LEU A 12 -14.57 30.39 -12.25
C LEU A 12 -13.07 30.47 -12.55
N LEU A 13 -12.27 30.76 -11.52
CA LEU A 13 -10.86 30.42 -11.51
C LEU A 13 -10.78 28.90 -11.43
N THR A 14 -10.74 28.25 -12.60
CA THR A 14 -10.17 26.90 -12.70
C THR A 14 -8.70 27.03 -12.33
N ALA A 15 -8.33 26.62 -11.13
CA ALA A 15 -6.94 26.34 -10.82
C ALA A 15 -6.52 25.24 -11.80
N ALA A 16 -5.78 25.62 -12.84
CA ALA A 16 -5.04 24.65 -13.63
C ALA A 16 -4.03 24.03 -12.68
N ALA A 17 -4.31 22.82 -12.20
CA ALA A 17 -3.27 21.96 -11.67
C ALA A 17 -2.26 21.83 -12.80
N ALA A 18 -1.04 22.34 -12.60
CA ALA A 18 0.01 22.14 -13.57
C ALA A 18 0.23 20.63 -13.68
N ASP A 19 0.03 20.08 -14.87
CA ASP A 19 0.44 18.71 -15.20
C ASP A 19 1.94 18.62 -15.00
N ALA A 20 2.34 18.15 -13.82
CA ALA A 20 3.70 17.77 -13.52
C ALA A 20 3.98 16.50 -14.31
N SER A 21 4.43 16.73 -15.55
CA SER A 21 4.82 15.70 -16.50
C SER A 21 5.88 14.78 -15.91
N ALA A 22 5.86 13.53 -16.39
CA ALA A 22 6.66 12.39 -15.95
C ALA A 22 8.18 12.49 -16.21
N GLN A 23 8.77 13.66 -15.98
CA GLN A 23 10.19 13.85 -16.06
C GLN A 23 10.81 13.55 -14.69
N SER A 24 11.70 12.56 -14.65
CA SER A 24 12.53 12.31 -13.47
C SER A 24 13.19 13.62 -13.04
N SER A 25 13.09 13.97 -11.76
CA SER A 25 13.74 15.17 -11.23
C SER A 25 15.27 15.05 -11.24
N GLY A 26 15.79 13.83 -11.39
CA GLY A 26 17.20 13.51 -11.15
C GLY A 26 17.59 13.55 -9.68
N ALA A 27 16.66 13.72 -8.73
CA ALA A 27 16.93 13.81 -7.29
C ALA A 27 17.28 12.48 -6.62
N TYR A 28 17.19 11.37 -7.36
CA TYR A 28 17.47 10.04 -6.85
C TYR A 28 18.44 9.28 -7.75
N ARG A 29 19.37 8.57 -7.13
CA ARG A 29 20.28 7.64 -7.79
C ARG A 29 19.92 6.20 -7.42
N VAL A 30 19.82 5.34 -8.43
CA VAL A 30 19.56 3.91 -8.22
C VAL A 30 20.79 3.25 -7.58
N VAL A 31 20.53 2.42 -6.58
CA VAL A 31 21.48 1.52 -5.93
C VAL A 31 20.87 0.12 -6.02
N ASP A 32 21.30 -0.61 -7.05
CA ASP A 32 20.98 -2.02 -7.22
C ASP A 32 21.71 -2.85 -6.16
N ASP A 33 21.16 -4.02 -5.84
CA ASP A 33 21.74 -5.00 -4.91
C ASP A 33 22.11 -4.42 -3.54
N TRP A 34 21.37 -3.41 -3.07
CA TRP A 34 21.61 -2.80 -1.76
C TRP A 34 21.53 -3.82 -0.62
N ALA A 35 20.55 -4.73 -0.66
CA ALA A 35 20.34 -5.74 0.37
C ALA A 35 20.93 -7.10 -0.02
N THR A 36 21.70 -7.70 0.89
CA THR A 36 22.31 -9.03 0.69
C THR A 36 21.57 -10.09 1.48
N LEU A 37 21.11 -11.14 0.79
CA LEU A 37 20.53 -12.33 1.43
C LEU A 37 21.63 -13.38 1.71
N PRO A 38 21.63 -14.03 2.89
CA PRO A 38 22.62 -15.04 3.23
C PRO A 38 22.43 -16.34 2.44
N ASP A 39 23.47 -17.18 2.44
CA ASP A 39 23.43 -18.57 1.95
C ASP A 39 22.96 -18.74 0.49
N GLY A 40 23.08 -17.69 -0.33
CA GLY A 40 22.64 -17.71 -1.73
C GLY A 40 21.12 -17.76 -1.90
N ARG A 41 20.36 -17.43 -0.86
CA ARG A 41 18.90 -17.30 -0.94
C ARG A 41 18.52 -16.25 -2.00
N ALA A 42 17.64 -16.64 -2.91
CA ALA A 42 17.04 -15.72 -3.87
C ALA A 42 15.92 -14.89 -3.23
N TRP A 43 15.71 -13.68 -3.74
CA TRP A 43 14.52 -12.88 -3.44
C TRP A 43 13.27 -13.56 -4.01
N GLY A 44 12.20 -13.56 -3.24
CA GLY A 44 10.86 -13.73 -3.77
C GLY A 44 10.30 -12.42 -4.31
N ALA A 45 9.04 -12.45 -4.72
CA ALA A 45 8.26 -11.24 -4.90
C ALA A 45 8.29 -10.44 -3.59
N VAL A 46 8.89 -9.25 -3.61
CA VAL A 46 8.99 -8.39 -2.44
C VAL A 46 7.73 -7.56 -2.36
N THR A 47 7.00 -7.64 -1.25
CA THR A 47 5.66 -7.03 -1.11
C THR A 47 5.57 -6.06 0.05
N GLY A 48 6.61 -5.98 0.88
CA GLY A 48 6.65 -5.07 2.00
C GLY A 48 8.04 -4.50 2.18
N VAL A 49 8.09 -3.21 2.45
CA VAL A 49 9.27 -2.51 2.93
C VAL A 49 8.80 -1.38 3.83
N PHE A 50 9.36 -1.28 5.03
CA PHE A 50 8.95 -0.27 6.01
C PHE A 50 10.12 0.08 6.95
N PRO A 51 10.36 1.36 7.26
CA PRO A 51 11.38 1.73 8.24
C PRO A 51 11.01 1.23 9.64
N ASP A 52 12.00 0.73 10.37
CA ASP A 52 11.87 0.47 11.80
C ASP A 52 11.80 1.81 12.55
N PRO A 53 10.94 1.94 13.59
CA PRO A 53 10.88 3.13 14.45
C PRO A 53 12.23 3.56 15.04
N ASP A 54 13.21 2.65 15.15
CA ASP A 54 14.55 2.96 15.62
C ASP A 54 15.36 3.85 14.65
N GLY A 55 14.94 3.97 13.39
CA GLY A 55 15.57 4.79 12.35
C GLY A 55 16.92 4.28 11.88
N ARG A 56 17.26 3.02 12.17
CA ARG A 56 18.53 2.37 11.80
C ARG A 56 18.34 1.06 11.05
N HIS A 57 17.10 0.60 10.94
CA HIS A 57 16.77 -0.63 10.23
C HIS A 57 15.56 -0.46 9.33
N LEU A 58 15.43 -1.41 8.41
CA LEU A 58 14.29 -1.59 7.53
C LEU A 58 13.76 -3.01 7.70
N TRP A 59 12.45 -3.13 7.76
CA TRP A 59 11.76 -4.40 7.64
C TRP A 59 11.36 -4.62 6.20
N VAL A 60 11.52 -5.84 5.71
CA VAL A 60 11.21 -6.27 4.35
C VAL A 60 10.40 -7.55 4.42
N LEU A 61 9.42 -7.67 3.53
CA LEU A 61 8.60 -8.85 3.36
C LEU A 61 8.77 -9.38 1.93
N ASP A 62 9.22 -10.62 1.79
CA ASP A 62 9.20 -11.33 0.51
C ASP A 62 8.26 -12.54 0.53
N ARG A 63 8.02 -13.10 -0.65
CA ARG A 63 7.29 -14.36 -0.78
C ARG A 63 8.23 -15.55 -0.84
N CYS A 64 9.05 -15.70 0.21
CA CYS A 64 9.82 -16.90 0.48
C CYS A 64 10.69 -17.36 -0.71
N GLY A 65 11.41 -16.45 -1.36
CA GLY A 65 12.25 -16.79 -2.52
C GLY A 65 11.50 -17.14 -3.81
N ALA A 66 10.17 -16.97 -3.85
CA ALA A 66 9.31 -17.26 -4.98
C ALA A 66 8.16 -16.24 -5.08
N ASN A 67 7.02 -16.62 -5.68
CA ASN A 67 5.79 -15.81 -5.68
C ASN A 67 4.68 -16.46 -4.85
N SER A 68 5.06 -17.17 -3.79
CA SER A 68 4.21 -17.86 -2.81
C SER A 68 5.09 -18.36 -1.66
N CYS A 69 4.53 -18.47 -0.46
CA CYS A 69 5.16 -19.08 0.70
C CYS A 69 4.63 -20.50 1.01
N LEU A 70 3.67 -21.00 0.23
CA LEU A 70 3.16 -22.37 0.36
C LEU A 70 4.28 -23.40 0.18
N GLY A 71 4.34 -24.38 1.08
CA GLY A 71 5.39 -25.40 1.13
C GLY A 71 6.81 -24.91 1.44
N SER A 72 7.02 -23.63 1.75
CA SER A 72 8.36 -23.08 2.06
C SER A 72 8.66 -23.10 3.56
N ASP A 73 9.94 -23.29 3.89
CA ASP A 73 10.53 -23.15 5.23
C ASP A 73 11.39 -21.88 5.37
N LEU A 74 11.39 -21.00 4.37
CA LEU A 74 12.11 -19.73 4.43
C LEU A 74 11.35 -18.69 5.25
N ASP A 75 12.10 -17.90 6.02
CA ASP A 75 11.58 -16.74 6.72
C ASP A 75 11.25 -15.59 5.74
N PRO A 76 9.99 -15.16 5.61
CA PRO A 76 9.62 -14.07 4.69
C PRO A 76 9.75 -12.68 5.31
N VAL A 77 9.78 -12.55 6.63
CA VAL A 77 9.97 -11.27 7.32
C VAL A 77 11.46 -11.11 7.63
N LEU A 78 12.05 -10.05 7.09
CA LEU A 78 13.47 -9.80 7.07
C LEU A 78 13.77 -8.43 7.65
N LYS A 79 14.82 -8.32 8.47
CA LYS A 79 15.30 -7.05 9.00
C LYS A 79 16.69 -6.77 8.47
N PHE A 80 16.86 -5.59 7.87
CA PHE A 80 18.15 -5.12 7.37
C PHE A 80 18.61 -3.89 8.15
N ASP A 81 19.93 -3.76 8.34
CA ASP A 81 20.52 -2.47 8.68
C ASP A 81 20.53 -1.53 7.44
N LEU A 82 20.83 -0.25 7.63
CA LEU A 82 20.87 0.71 6.51
C LEU A 82 22.02 0.45 5.51
N ALA A 83 22.98 -0.41 5.85
CA ALA A 83 24.03 -0.86 4.94
C ALA A 83 23.62 -2.07 4.10
N GLY A 84 22.42 -2.64 4.33
CA GLY A 84 21.87 -3.75 3.57
C GLY A 84 22.27 -5.13 4.09
N ASN A 85 22.78 -5.23 5.32
CA ASN A 85 23.06 -6.52 5.96
C ASN A 85 21.80 -7.04 6.65
N LEU A 86 21.47 -8.31 6.42
CA LEU A 86 20.40 -8.98 7.15
C LEU A 86 20.81 -9.18 8.62
N VAL A 87 20.00 -8.68 9.56
CA VAL A 87 20.27 -8.74 11.00
C VAL A 87 19.25 -9.60 11.77
N ALA A 88 18.08 -9.87 11.19
CA ALA A 88 17.10 -10.81 11.74
C ALA A 88 16.18 -11.33 10.62
N SER A 89 15.64 -12.53 10.81
CA SER A 89 14.56 -13.07 9.99
C SER A 89 13.65 -13.95 10.84
N PHE A 90 12.37 -14.03 10.46
CA PHE A 90 11.40 -14.96 11.05
C PHE A 90 10.19 -15.15 10.13
N GLY A 91 9.28 -16.03 10.54
CA GLY A 91 7.95 -16.20 9.94
C GLY A 91 7.82 -17.38 8.98
N ALA A 92 8.83 -18.25 8.91
CA ALA A 92 8.77 -19.50 8.17
C ALA A 92 7.48 -20.29 8.47
N GLY A 93 6.80 -20.74 7.41
CA GLY A 93 5.60 -21.54 7.50
C GLY A 93 4.32 -20.81 7.92
N LEU A 94 4.37 -19.50 8.24
CA LEU A 94 3.18 -18.75 8.70
C LEU A 94 2.22 -18.37 7.56
N PHE A 95 2.75 -18.03 6.38
CA PHE A 95 1.98 -17.36 5.34
C PHE A 95 1.77 -18.24 4.10
N ALA A 96 0.66 -18.02 3.41
CA ALA A 96 0.45 -18.57 2.06
C ALA A 96 1.00 -17.62 0.98
N TRP A 97 0.54 -16.38 1.01
CA TRP A 97 0.82 -15.34 0.04
C TRP A 97 0.85 -14.00 0.76
N PRO A 98 1.93 -13.72 1.50
CA PRO A 98 2.05 -12.46 2.22
C PRO A 98 2.02 -11.29 1.24
N HIS A 99 1.36 -10.21 1.63
CA HIS A 99 1.04 -9.09 0.76
C HIS A 99 1.31 -7.74 1.43
N GLY A 100 0.30 -7.14 2.08
CA GLY A 100 0.40 -5.84 2.73
C GLY A 100 1.28 -5.88 3.98
N PHE A 101 1.97 -4.78 4.26
CA PHE A 101 3.03 -4.74 5.26
C PHE A 101 3.12 -3.40 5.96
N TYR A 102 3.06 -3.41 7.29
CA TYR A 102 3.11 -2.20 8.11
C TYR A 102 3.91 -2.44 9.39
N VAL A 103 4.61 -1.41 9.87
CA VAL A 103 5.30 -1.45 11.17
C VAL A 103 4.73 -0.36 12.06
N ASP A 104 4.17 -0.77 13.21
CA ASP A 104 3.57 0.17 14.16
C ASP A 104 4.62 0.89 15.01
N ALA A 105 4.19 1.94 15.73
CA ALA A 105 5.09 2.76 16.54
C ALA A 105 5.81 2.00 17.68
N ALA A 106 5.31 0.82 18.07
CA ALA A 106 5.95 -0.06 19.04
C ALA A 106 6.91 -1.07 18.37
N GLY A 107 7.08 -0.99 17.05
CA GLY A 107 7.93 -1.87 16.25
C GLY A 107 7.28 -3.21 15.92
N ASN A 108 5.98 -3.39 16.18
CA ASN A 108 5.32 -4.63 15.79
C ASN A 108 5.09 -4.64 14.27
N ILE A 109 5.21 -5.83 13.70
CA ILE A 109 5.08 -6.06 12.26
C ILE A 109 3.66 -6.54 11.99
N TRP A 110 3.03 -5.95 10.99
CA TRP A 110 1.71 -6.32 10.52
C TRP A 110 1.79 -6.83 9.09
N VAL A 111 1.17 -8.00 8.83
CA VAL A 111 1.21 -8.66 7.53
C VAL A 111 -0.20 -9.07 7.14
N THR A 112 -0.66 -8.71 5.94
CA THR A 112 -1.85 -9.33 5.33
C THR A 112 -1.45 -10.55 4.50
N ASP A 113 -2.25 -11.60 4.54
CA ASP A 113 -1.98 -12.88 3.87
C ASP A 113 -3.14 -13.31 2.98
N GLY A 114 -2.87 -13.53 1.69
CA GLY A 114 -3.78 -14.09 0.70
C GLY A 114 -4.31 -13.08 -0.33
N PRO A 115 -4.45 -13.45 -1.62
CA PRO A 115 -5.33 -12.77 -2.55
C PRO A 115 -6.61 -13.60 -2.76
N THR A 116 -7.42 -13.26 -3.75
CA THR A 116 -8.61 -14.03 -4.17
C THR A 116 -8.28 -15.17 -5.16
N GLY A 117 -9.30 -15.95 -5.54
CA GLY A 117 -9.26 -16.93 -6.64
C GLY A 117 -8.39 -18.17 -6.36
N ALA A 118 -7.74 -18.72 -7.40
CA ALA A 118 -7.00 -19.98 -7.31
C ALA A 118 -5.86 -19.97 -6.26
N ARG A 119 -5.29 -18.80 -5.96
CA ARG A 119 -4.31 -18.63 -4.89
C ARG A 119 -4.94 -18.74 -3.50
N ALA A 120 -6.16 -18.23 -3.33
CA ALA A 120 -6.94 -18.43 -2.10
C ALA A 120 -7.24 -19.91 -1.88
N GLU A 121 -7.64 -20.62 -2.94
CA GLU A 121 -7.92 -22.07 -2.88
C GLU A 121 -6.68 -22.88 -2.50
N ALA A 122 -5.51 -22.54 -3.07
CA ALA A 122 -4.23 -23.16 -2.71
C ALA A 122 -3.84 -22.89 -1.25
N GLY A 123 -4.04 -21.66 -0.76
CA GLY A 123 -3.83 -21.31 0.64
C GLY A 123 -4.76 -22.08 1.59
N ALA A 124 -6.03 -22.18 1.23
CA ALA A 124 -7.03 -22.91 2.01
C ALA A 124 -6.69 -24.41 2.14
N ALA A 125 -6.11 -25.02 1.11
CA ALA A 125 -5.65 -26.41 1.15
C ALA A 125 -4.55 -26.65 2.21
N GLU A 126 -3.78 -25.63 2.57
CA GLU A 126 -2.79 -25.66 3.65
C GLU A 126 -3.27 -25.00 4.95
N GLN A 127 -4.56 -24.62 5.05
CA GLN A 127 -5.12 -23.87 6.18
C GLN A 127 -4.36 -22.55 6.43
N LYS A 128 -4.10 -21.77 5.37
CA LYS A 128 -3.39 -20.49 5.39
C LYS A 128 -4.09 -19.43 4.52
N GLY A 129 -3.71 -18.16 4.66
CA GLY A 129 -4.30 -17.05 3.93
C GLY A 129 -5.64 -16.58 4.49
N GLN A 130 -6.15 -15.47 3.93
CA GLN A 130 -7.36 -14.75 4.37
C GLN A 130 -7.25 -14.22 5.81
N GLN A 131 -6.04 -13.80 6.20
CA GLN A 131 -5.73 -13.38 7.56
C GLN A 131 -4.85 -12.12 7.58
N VAL A 132 -4.85 -11.46 8.74
CA VAL A 132 -3.92 -10.39 9.07
C VAL A 132 -3.22 -10.75 10.38
N PHE A 133 -1.91 -10.67 10.41
CA PHE A 133 -1.08 -11.02 11.56
C PHE A 133 -0.45 -9.78 12.16
N LYS A 134 -0.46 -9.69 13.49
CA LYS A 134 0.46 -8.82 14.26
C LYS A 134 1.56 -9.69 14.84
N LEU A 135 2.81 -9.34 14.61
CA LEU A 135 3.99 -10.03 15.10
C LEU A 135 4.83 -9.08 15.97
N SER A 136 5.42 -9.60 17.05
CA SER A 136 6.44 -8.85 17.79
C SER A 136 7.73 -8.70 16.97
N PRO A 137 8.63 -7.76 17.32
CA PRO A 137 9.95 -7.64 16.67
C PRO A 137 10.79 -8.93 16.71
N GLU A 138 10.46 -9.85 17.62
CA GLU A 138 11.11 -11.17 17.77
C GLU A 138 10.34 -12.29 17.04
N GLY A 139 9.33 -11.97 16.25
CA GLY A 139 8.59 -12.93 15.42
C GLY A 139 7.48 -13.70 16.14
N ARG A 140 7.08 -13.32 17.36
CA ARG A 140 5.95 -13.95 18.05
C ARG A 140 4.63 -13.43 17.51
N VAL A 141 3.67 -14.31 17.21
CA VAL A 141 2.30 -13.91 16.86
C VAL A 141 1.62 -13.32 18.09
N LEU A 142 1.21 -12.05 17.99
CA LEU A 142 0.51 -11.31 19.04
C LEU A 142 -0.99 -11.21 18.79
N MET A 143 -1.40 -11.20 17.52
CA MET A 143 -2.79 -11.13 17.10
C MET A 143 -2.94 -11.77 15.72
N THR A 144 -4.09 -12.37 15.49
CA THR A 144 -4.54 -12.79 14.15
C THR A 144 -5.98 -12.34 13.96
N LEU A 145 -6.24 -11.64 12.86
CA LEU A 145 -7.58 -11.31 12.38
C LEU A 145 -7.88 -12.20 11.16
N GLY A 146 -9.14 -12.57 10.95
CA GLY A 146 -9.52 -13.49 9.88
C GLY A 146 -9.36 -14.96 10.27
N ILE A 147 -9.92 -15.84 9.43
CA ILE A 147 -9.92 -17.29 9.63
C ILE A 147 -9.07 -17.93 8.54
N ALA A 148 -8.09 -18.73 8.94
CA ALA A 148 -7.12 -19.34 8.03
C ALA A 148 -7.80 -20.13 6.91
N GLY A 149 -7.57 -19.73 5.67
CA GLY A 149 -8.11 -20.38 4.47
C GLY A 149 -9.61 -20.17 4.24
N VAL A 150 -10.29 -19.35 5.04
CA VAL A 150 -11.74 -19.14 4.95
C VAL A 150 -12.04 -17.70 4.55
N TRP A 151 -12.45 -17.50 3.30
CA TRP A 151 -12.87 -16.19 2.83
C TRP A 151 -14.33 -15.88 3.15
N GLY A 152 -14.66 -14.59 3.23
CA GLY A 152 -16.01 -14.07 3.48
C GLY A 152 -16.49 -13.10 2.40
N GLY A 153 -17.73 -12.67 2.51
CA GLY A 153 -18.32 -11.61 1.69
C GLY A 153 -18.26 -10.24 2.35
N PRO A 154 -18.79 -9.21 1.67
CA PRO A 154 -18.67 -7.80 2.10
C PRO A 154 -19.42 -7.47 3.40
N ALA A 155 -20.29 -8.37 3.89
CA ALA A 155 -21.03 -8.21 5.15
C ALA A 155 -20.40 -8.99 6.33
N ASP A 156 -19.44 -9.89 6.10
CA ASP A 156 -18.80 -10.66 7.18
C ASP A 156 -17.87 -9.75 8.00
N GLN A 157 -17.90 -9.86 9.33
CA GLN A 157 -17.11 -9.01 10.23
C GLN A 157 -15.73 -9.58 10.56
N ASP A 158 -15.58 -10.90 10.45
CA ASP A 158 -14.43 -11.69 10.91
C ASP A 158 -13.73 -12.47 9.79
N ARG A 159 -14.15 -12.25 8.53
CA ARG A 159 -13.59 -12.91 7.35
C ARG A 159 -13.23 -11.89 6.28
N PHE A 160 -12.12 -12.15 5.61
CA PHE A 160 -11.61 -11.34 4.50
C PHE A 160 -11.78 -12.07 3.16
N ASN A 161 -11.56 -11.38 2.06
CA ASN A 161 -11.45 -11.94 0.73
C ASN A 161 -10.36 -11.17 -0.04
N GLY A 162 -9.12 -11.59 0.24
CA GLY A 162 -7.90 -10.96 -0.23
C GLY A 162 -7.58 -9.67 0.54
N PRO A 163 -7.16 -9.73 1.81
CA PRO A 163 -6.71 -8.53 2.50
C PRO A 163 -5.44 -7.98 1.83
N SER A 164 -5.52 -6.79 1.24
CA SER A 164 -4.44 -6.18 0.45
C SER A 164 -3.48 -5.36 1.31
N ASP A 165 -3.95 -4.67 2.35
CA ASP A 165 -3.08 -3.80 3.13
C ASP A 165 -3.61 -3.57 4.55
N VAL A 166 -2.75 -3.08 5.43
CA VAL A 166 -3.08 -2.84 6.84
C VAL A 166 -2.42 -1.57 7.36
N LEU A 167 -3.16 -0.81 8.15
CA LEU A 167 -2.71 0.40 8.83
C LEU A 167 -3.12 0.33 10.29
N VAL A 168 -2.25 0.81 11.20
CA VAL A 168 -2.58 0.98 12.62
C VAL A 168 -2.45 2.45 13.00
N ALA A 169 -3.53 3.03 13.50
CA ALA A 169 -3.52 4.40 14.00
C ALA A 169 -2.71 4.53 15.30
N PRO A 170 -2.22 5.74 15.66
CA PRO A 170 -1.52 5.97 16.93
C PRO A 170 -2.33 5.60 18.19
N THR A 171 -3.66 5.63 18.06
CA THR A 171 -4.66 5.23 19.06
C THR A 171 -4.83 3.71 19.18
N GLY A 172 -4.22 2.94 18.27
CA GLY A 172 -4.29 1.48 18.22
C GLY A 172 -5.43 0.92 17.37
N GLU A 173 -6.29 1.76 16.79
CA GLU A 173 -7.31 1.33 15.82
C GLU A 173 -6.62 0.72 14.59
N ILE A 174 -7.16 -0.39 14.10
CA ILE A 174 -6.58 -1.16 13.00
C ILE A 174 -7.51 -1.02 11.79
N TYR A 175 -6.94 -0.72 10.63
CA TYR A 175 -7.66 -0.59 9.38
C TYR A 175 -7.11 -1.63 8.40
N VAL A 176 -7.96 -2.55 7.96
CA VAL A 176 -7.60 -3.58 6.97
C VAL A 176 -8.29 -3.26 5.66
N LEU A 177 -7.51 -3.17 4.59
CA LEU A 177 -8.04 -3.08 3.25
C LEU A 177 -8.32 -4.49 2.71
N ASP A 178 -9.57 -4.78 2.40
CA ASP A 178 -10.08 -6.10 2.08
C ASP A 178 -10.66 -6.13 0.66
N GLY A 179 -9.93 -6.73 -0.28
CA GLY A 179 -10.40 -6.86 -1.67
C GLY A 179 -9.34 -6.95 -2.78
N HIS A 180 -8.20 -7.60 -2.55
CA HIS A 180 -7.14 -7.79 -3.54
C HIS A 180 -7.58 -8.72 -4.68
N GLY A 181 -7.99 -8.15 -5.83
CA GLY A 181 -8.33 -8.87 -7.05
C GLY A 181 -9.81 -8.79 -7.44
N GLU A 182 -10.13 -9.41 -8.59
CA GLU A 182 -11.52 -9.42 -9.09
C GLU A 182 -12.41 -10.22 -8.13
N GLY A 183 -13.55 -9.64 -7.75
CA GLY A 183 -14.50 -10.26 -6.83
C GLY A 183 -14.11 -10.21 -5.35
N GLY A 184 -13.09 -9.42 -4.98
CA GLY A 184 -12.79 -9.08 -3.59
C GLY A 184 -13.87 -8.20 -2.94
N ASN A 185 -13.79 -8.00 -1.62
CA ASN A 185 -14.82 -7.29 -0.86
C ASN A 185 -14.85 -5.77 -1.09
N ASN A 186 -13.77 -5.18 -1.63
CA ASN A 186 -13.61 -3.75 -1.93
C ASN A 186 -13.99 -2.84 -0.76
N ARG A 187 -13.48 -3.14 0.44
CA ARG A 187 -13.83 -2.41 1.67
C ARG A 187 -12.62 -2.12 2.53
N VAL A 188 -12.72 -1.08 3.34
CA VAL A 188 -11.90 -0.88 4.53
C VAL A 188 -12.68 -1.42 5.73
N VAL A 189 -12.04 -2.27 6.53
CA VAL A 189 -12.58 -2.81 7.78
C VAL A 189 -11.80 -2.21 8.93
N LYS A 190 -12.50 -1.52 9.83
CA LYS A 190 -11.93 -0.95 11.05
C LYS A 190 -12.15 -1.92 12.21
N PHE A 191 -11.08 -2.15 12.97
CA PHE A 191 -11.10 -2.88 14.23
C PHE A 191 -10.60 -1.97 15.35
N THR A 192 -11.11 -2.24 16.53
CA THR A 192 -10.55 -1.75 17.79
C THR A 192 -9.16 -2.34 18.06
N SER A 193 -8.40 -1.75 18.98
CA SER A 193 -7.02 -2.18 19.28
C SER A 193 -6.90 -3.61 19.83
N ASP A 194 -8.00 -4.16 20.36
CA ASP A 194 -8.12 -5.55 20.81
C ASP A 194 -8.64 -6.49 19.70
N GLY A 195 -8.80 -6.01 18.46
CA GLY A 195 -9.15 -6.82 17.30
C GLY A 195 -10.65 -7.08 17.13
N ARG A 196 -11.53 -6.38 17.85
CA ARG A 196 -12.98 -6.47 17.62
C ARG A 196 -13.39 -5.56 16.48
N PHE A 197 -14.24 -6.06 15.58
CA PHE A 197 -14.86 -5.28 14.52
C PHE A 197 -15.54 -4.03 15.08
N ASP A 198 -15.35 -2.90 14.41
CA ASP A 198 -15.97 -1.61 14.73
C ASP A 198 -16.94 -1.21 13.61
N LEU A 199 -16.39 -0.93 12.41
CA LEU A 199 -17.16 -0.53 11.24
C LEU A 199 -16.46 -0.95 9.95
N SER A 200 -17.16 -0.86 8.83
CA SER A 200 -16.58 -1.00 7.50
C SER A 200 -17.23 -0.03 6.52
N TRP A 201 -16.44 0.47 5.57
CA TRP A 201 -16.90 1.30 4.47
C TRP A 201 -16.12 0.95 3.22
N GLY A 202 -16.48 1.54 2.08
CA GLY A 202 -16.03 1.01 0.80
C GLY A 202 -16.87 -0.21 0.48
N THR A 203 -17.85 -0.03 -0.37
CA THR A 203 -18.57 -1.14 -0.99
C THR A 203 -18.97 -0.68 -2.37
N GLY A 204 -18.95 -1.57 -3.35
CA GLY A 204 -19.26 -1.22 -4.73
C GLY A 204 -18.31 -1.92 -5.69
N GLY A 205 -18.03 -1.25 -6.79
CA GLY A 205 -17.15 -1.76 -7.83
C GLY A 205 -16.57 -0.62 -8.65
N PRO A 206 -16.14 -0.89 -9.89
CA PRO A 206 -15.56 0.15 -10.73
C PRO A 206 -16.59 1.26 -10.99
N GLY A 207 -16.26 2.50 -10.67
CA GLY A 207 -17.22 3.60 -10.70
C GLY A 207 -16.61 4.95 -10.29
N PRO A 208 -17.25 6.08 -10.63
CA PRO A 208 -16.78 7.41 -10.26
C PRO A 208 -17.29 7.87 -8.88
N ALA A 209 -18.25 7.17 -8.27
CA ALA A 209 -18.87 7.63 -7.03
C ALA A 209 -17.89 7.66 -5.87
N ALA A 210 -17.99 8.68 -5.02
CA ALA A 210 -17.21 8.78 -3.79
C ALA A 210 -17.60 7.65 -2.83
N GLY A 211 -16.61 7.04 -2.18
CA GLY A 211 -16.80 5.93 -1.25
C GLY A 211 -16.94 4.55 -1.91
N GLU A 212 -17.11 4.45 -3.23
CA GLU A 212 -17.00 3.16 -3.93
C GLU A 212 -15.53 2.82 -4.17
N LEU A 213 -15.13 1.58 -3.89
CA LEU A 213 -13.77 1.09 -4.10
C LEU A 213 -13.76 -0.02 -5.16
N SER A 214 -12.64 -0.15 -5.86
CA SER A 214 -12.40 -1.25 -6.79
C SER A 214 -10.94 -1.68 -6.70
N ASP A 215 -10.71 -2.94 -6.30
CA ASP A 215 -9.37 -3.54 -6.17
C ASP A 215 -8.41 -2.60 -5.44
N ALA A 216 -8.90 -2.03 -4.33
CA ALA A 216 -8.14 -1.09 -3.53
C ALA A 216 -6.93 -1.81 -2.91
N HIS A 217 -5.76 -1.17 -2.98
CA HIS A 217 -4.49 -1.86 -2.80
C HIS A 217 -3.54 -1.21 -1.79
N ALA A 218 -3.86 -0.01 -1.33
CA ALA A 218 -3.01 0.74 -0.42
C ALA A 218 -3.84 1.46 0.64
N ILE A 219 -3.38 1.47 1.89
CA ILE A 219 -3.96 2.28 2.94
C ILE A 219 -2.87 2.98 3.76
N ALA A 220 -3.01 4.30 3.96
CA ALA A 220 -2.07 5.10 4.73
C ALA A 220 -2.80 6.15 5.58
N MET A 221 -2.09 6.76 6.54
CA MET A 221 -2.60 7.84 7.37
C MET A 221 -1.60 8.99 7.39
N ASP A 222 -2.10 10.22 7.27
CA ASP A 222 -1.29 11.42 7.46
C ASP A 222 -1.24 11.87 8.93
N SER A 223 -0.44 12.89 9.23
CA SER A 223 -0.31 13.45 10.59
C SER A 223 -1.61 14.07 11.13
N GLN A 224 -2.57 14.39 10.26
CA GLN A 224 -3.89 14.91 10.62
C GLN A 224 -4.88 13.79 10.95
N GLY A 225 -4.50 12.52 10.74
CA GLY A 225 -5.33 11.36 10.99
C GLY A 225 -6.33 11.05 9.87
N ARG A 226 -6.15 11.63 8.68
CA ARG A 226 -6.94 11.29 7.49
C ARG A 226 -6.46 9.96 6.92
N ILE A 227 -7.38 9.15 6.43
CA ILE A 227 -7.14 7.82 5.86
C ILE A 227 -7.09 7.93 4.35
N PHE A 228 -5.98 7.55 3.74
CA PHE A 228 -5.74 7.54 2.31
C PHE A 228 -5.92 6.11 1.79
N VAL A 229 -6.81 5.92 0.82
CA VAL A 229 -7.06 4.62 0.19
C VAL A 229 -6.68 4.69 -1.28
N GLY A 230 -5.72 3.88 -1.69
CA GLY A 230 -5.33 3.67 -3.08
C GLY A 230 -6.37 2.82 -3.80
N ASP A 231 -7.34 3.47 -4.42
CA ASP A 231 -8.40 2.86 -5.22
C ASP A 231 -7.87 2.55 -6.63
N ARG A 232 -6.94 1.59 -6.67
CA ARG A 232 -6.05 1.25 -7.79
C ARG A 232 -6.78 1.17 -9.11
N ARG A 233 -7.88 0.42 -9.12
CA ARG A 233 -8.62 0.11 -10.33
C ARG A 233 -9.55 1.26 -10.73
N ASN A 234 -9.94 2.16 -9.82
CA ASN A 234 -10.57 3.42 -10.22
C ASN A 234 -9.58 4.54 -10.56
N ILE A 235 -8.26 4.30 -10.44
CA ILE A 235 -7.18 5.25 -10.78
C ILE A 235 -7.30 6.53 -9.96
N ARG A 236 -7.47 6.38 -8.64
CA ARG A 236 -7.56 7.51 -7.72
C ARG A 236 -7.07 7.13 -6.33
N ILE A 237 -6.77 8.15 -5.55
CA ILE A 237 -6.68 8.09 -4.09
C ILE A 237 -7.97 8.69 -3.55
N GLN A 238 -8.61 8.00 -2.60
CA GLN A 238 -9.74 8.55 -1.85
C GLN A 238 -9.30 8.79 -0.40
N ILE A 239 -9.72 9.93 0.15
CA ILE A 239 -9.33 10.38 1.48
C ILE A 239 -10.57 10.41 2.37
N PHE A 240 -10.47 9.78 3.54
CA PHE A 240 -11.56 9.64 4.50
C PHE A 240 -11.14 10.16 5.88
N ASP A 241 -12.10 10.46 6.73
CA ASP A 241 -11.84 10.54 8.16
C ASP A 241 -11.76 9.15 8.81
N ARG A 242 -11.52 9.11 10.12
CA ARG A 242 -11.37 7.86 10.89
C ARG A 242 -12.66 7.06 11.07
N ASP A 243 -13.80 7.68 10.76
CA ASP A 243 -15.13 7.09 10.84
C ASP A 243 -15.63 6.64 9.46
N GLY A 244 -14.79 6.75 8.42
CA GLY A 244 -15.08 6.32 7.06
C GLY A 244 -15.88 7.33 6.24
N ASN A 245 -16.04 8.58 6.70
CA ASN A 245 -16.68 9.62 5.91
C ASN A 245 -15.71 10.11 4.83
N PHE A 246 -16.18 10.18 3.59
CA PHE A 246 -15.41 10.70 2.47
C PHE A 246 -15.11 12.20 2.66
N LEU A 247 -13.85 12.58 2.46
CA LEU A 247 -13.37 13.96 2.53
C LEU A 247 -13.09 14.52 1.14
N GLU A 248 -12.25 13.82 0.36
CA GLU A 248 -11.81 14.25 -0.97
C GLU A 248 -11.21 13.10 -1.78
N GLN A 249 -10.85 13.36 -3.04
CA GLN A 249 -10.17 12.39 -3.90
C GLN A 249 -9.18 13.05 -4.85
N TRP A 250 -8.12 12.33 -5.22
CA TRP A 250 -7.08 12.77 -6.14
C TRP A 250 -6.87 11.75 -7.26
N SER A 251 -6.82 12.21 -8.51
CA SER A 251 -6.64 11.37 -9.70
C SER A 251 -5.28 11.52 -10.38
N HIS A 252 -4.44 12.45 -9.89
CA HIS A 252 -3.14 12.79 -10.47
C HIS A 252 -1.96 12.06 -9.80
N PHE A 253 -2.21 10.95 -9.10
CA PHE A 253 -1.18 10.01 -8.64
C PHE A 253 -1.13 8.68 -9.41
N GLY A 254 -2.02 8.47 -10.38
CA GLY A 254 -2.05 7.29 -11.23
C GLY A 254 -2.81 6.16 -10.58
N PRO A 255 -2.74 4.92 -11.09
CA PRO A 255 -3.32 3.76 -10.43
C PRO A 255 -2.44 3.35 -9.24
N PRO A 256 -2.82 3.67 -7.99
CA PRO A 256 -1.92 3.50 -6.85
C PRO A 256 -1.78 2.03 -6.48
N SER A 257 -0.56 1.53 -6.41
CA SER A 257 -0.25 0.19 -5.90
C SER A 257 0.11 0.24 -4.42
N ASN A 258 0.79 1.29 -3.95
CA ASN A 258 1.09 1.52 -2.54
C ASN A 258 1.11 3.01 -2.24
N ILE A 259 0.83 3.36 -1.00
CA ILE A 259 0.92 4.71 -0.46
C ILE A 259 1.70 4.59 0.85
N TYR A 260 2.84 5.26 0.93
CA TYR A 260 3.58 5.45 2.18
C TYR A 260 3.61 6.94 2.50
N ILE A 261 3.32 7.30 3.76
CA ILE A 261 3.37 8.69 4.23
C ILE A 261 4.35 8.72 5.40
N ASP A 262 5.37 9.56 5.30
CA ASP A 262 6.37 9.72 6.35
C ASP A 262 5.89 10.66 7.48
N ALA A 263 6.70 10.80 8.53
CA ALA A 263 6.39 11.65 9.67
C ALA A 263 6.27 13.16 9.35
N ASN A 264 6.68 13.59 8.16
CA ASN A 264 6.60 14.97 7.67
C ASN A 264 5.46 15.18 6.67
N ASP A 265 4.58 14.18 6.49
CA ASP A 265 3.55 14.10 5.44
C ASP A 265 4.11 14.15 4.02
N VAL A 266 5.34 13.68 3.81
CA VAL A 266 5.83 13.35 2.48
C VAL A 266 5.22 12.02 2.09
N MET A 267 4.44 12.04 1.02
CA MET A 267 3.73 10.89 0.47
C MET A 267 4.49 10.32 -0.71
N TYR A 268 4.57 8.99 -0.76
CA TYR A 268 5.18 8.20 -1.82
C TYR A 268 4.11 7.27 -2.37
N VAL A 269 3.70 7.50 -3.62
CA VAL A 269 2.67 6.70 -4.29
C VAL A 269 3.30 5.92 -5.42
N THR A 270 3.27 4.59 -5.33
CA THR A 270 3.77 3.73 -6.39
C THR A 270 2.68 3.48 -7.44
N ASP A 271 3.10 3.36 -8.69
CA ASP A 271 2.27 3.01 -9.83
C ASP A 271 3.00 1.93 -10.64
N THR A 272 2.59 0.67 -10.43
CA THR A 272 3.05 -0.47 -11.25
C THR A 272 2.06 -0.88 -12.32
N GLN A 273 0.85 -0.32 -12.25
CA GLN A 273 -0.27 -0.75 -13.09
C GLN A 273 -0.37 0.06 -14.38
N THR A 274 0.42 1.12 -14.53
CA THR A 274 0.57 1.82 -15.80
C THR A 274 1.05 0.89 -16.93
N GLY A 275 0.21 0.73 -17.95
CA GLY A 275 0.41 -0.19 -19.06
C GLY A 275 -0.02 -1.65 -18.81
N ALA A 276 -0.35 -2.03 -17.57
CA ALA A 276 -0.76 -3.39 -17.21
C ALA A 276 -2.29 -3.58 -17.07
N LEU A 277 -3.04 -2.49 -16.81
CA LEU A 277 -4.50 -2.58 -16.70
C LEU A 277 -5.17 -2.85 -18.07
N PRO A 278 -6.28 -3.60 -18.12
CA PRO A 278 -7.02 -3.92 -19.35
C PRO A 278 -7.38 -2.70 -20.22
N GLY A 279 -7.60 -2.90 -21.53
CA GLY A 279 -7.82 -1.79 -22.48
C GLY A 279 -8.97 -0.84 -22.14
N TRP A 280 -10.04 -1.30 -21.47
CA TRP A 280 -11.12 -0.43 -21.00
C TRP A 280 -10.71 0.49 -19.84
N TYR A 281 -9.61 0.20 -19.15
CA TYR A 281 -8.92 1.13 -18.24
C TYR A 281 -8.09 2.17 -18.97
N ALA A 282 -7.58 1.85 -20.16
CA ALA A 282 -6.78 2.78 -20.95
C ALA A 282 -7.61 3.99 -21.44
N GLU A 283 -8.92 3.82 -21.63
CA GLU A 283 -9.84 4.93 -21.99
C GLU A 283 -10.02 5.97 -20.86
N ARG A 284 -9.73 5.60 -19.61
CA ARG A 284 -9.70 6.53 -18.46
C ARG A 284 -8.34 7.20 -18.28
N ARG A 285 -7.31 6.80 -19.04
CA ARG A 285 -6.02 7.49 -19.04
C ARG A 285 -6.14 8.73 -19.91
N GLY A 286 -6.41 9.87 -19.28
CA GLY A 286 -5.84 11.10 -19.80
C GLY A 286 -4.33 11.01 -19.63
N GLU A 287 -3.59 11.06 -20.74
CA GLU A 287 -2.17 11.47 -20.78
C GLU A 287 -1.07 10.43 -20.50
N GLY A 288 0.18 10.83 -20.75
CA GLY A 288 1.40 10.01 -20.83
C GLY A 288 1.93 9.51 -19.48
N TRP A 289 1.10 8.83 -18.70
CA TRP A 289 1.49 8.16 -17.47
C TRP A 289 2.59 7.12 -17.74
N VAL A 290 3.58 7.08 -16.86
CA VAL A 290 4.60 6.01 -16.77
C VAL A 290 4.62 5.45 -15.36
N ARG A 291 5.01 4.17 -15.27
CA ARG A 291 5.23 3.47 -14.00
C ARG A 291 6.34 4.16 -13.21
N GLY A 292 6.17 4.21 -11.90
CA GLY A 292 7.15 4.83 -11.01
C GLY A 292 6.57 5.20 -9.66
N ILE A 293 7.32 5.99 -8.91
CA ILE A 293 6.97 6.49 -7.59
C ILE A 293 6.78 8.00 -7.68
N ARG A 294 5.58 8.49 -7.38
CA ARG A 294 5.29 9.92 -7.27
C ARG A 294 5.50 10.34 -5.82
N VAL A 295 6.36 11.32 -5.60
CA VAL A 295 6.61 11.90 -4.28
C VAL A 295 5.86 13.21 -4.17
N GLY A 296 5.11 13.40 -3.10
CA GLY A 296 4.25 14.57 -2.92
C GLY A 296 4.00 14.94 -1.48
N ASP A 297 3.20 15.97 -1.26
CA ASP A 297 2.75 16.40 0.06
C ASP A 297 1.35 15.84 0.33
N ALA A 298 1.18 15.07 1.41
CA ALA A 298 -0.09 14.44 1.76
C ALA A 298 -1.14 15.46 2.23
N ARG A 299 -0.76 16.67 2.60
CA ARG A 299 -1.68 17.73 3.04
C ARG A 299 -2.34 18.42 1.86
N THR A 300 -1.57 18.66 0.80
CA THR A 300 -2.03 19.45 -0.35
C THR A 300 -2.25 18.63 -1.62
N GLY A 301 -1.78 17.38 -1.66
CA GLY A 301 -1.77 16.54 -2.85
C GLY A 301 -0.78 17.00 -3.92
N LEU A 302 0.14 17.92 -3.61
CA LEU A 302 1.10 18.43 -4.60
C LEU A 302 2.16 17.35 -4.90
N VAL A 303 2.31 16.96 -6.16
CA VAL A 303 3.43 16.13 -6.62
C VAL A 303 4.67 17.01 -6.77
N THR A 304 5.76 16.62 -6.12
CA THR A 304 7.03 17.37 -6.09
C THR A 304 8.18 16.62 -6.75
N ASP A 305 8.05 15.30 -6.93
CA ASP A 305 9.07 14.47 -7.55
C ASP A 305 8.47 13.23 -8.21
N PHE A 306 9.24 12.63 -9.12
CA PHE A 306 8.94 11.37 -9.77
C PHE A 306 10.21 10.52 -9.90
N ILE A 307 10.13 9.27 -9.44
CA ILE A 307 11.19 8.26 -9.51
C ILE A 307 10.74 7.17 -10.50
N PRO A 308 11.38 7.03 -11.68
CA PRO A 308 11.14 5.89 -12.56
C PRO A 308 11.42 4.57 -11.84
N SER A 309 10.42 3.69 -11.79
CA SER A 309 10.48 2.47 -10.98
C SER A 309 9.41 1.46 -11.40
N ASP A 310 9.71 0.18 -11.15
CA ASP A 310 8.76 -0.94 -11.24
C ASP A 310 8.30 -1.44 -9.86
N ALA A 311 8.58 -0.66 -8.79
CA ALA A 311 8.23 -1.00 -7.42
C ALA A 311 6.71 -0.96 -7.18
N GLU A 312 6.16 -2.06 -6.67
CA GLU A 312 4.75 -2.17 -6.29
C GLU A 312 4.52 -1.57 -4.90
N PHE A 313 5.49 -1.71 -4.00
CA PHE A 313 5.48 -1.10 -2.67
C PHE A 313 6.72 -0.26 -2.48
N ALA A 314 6.61 0.84 -1.73
CA ALA A 314 7.75 1.65 -1.40
C ALA A 314 7.63 2.30 -0.03
N ALA A 315 8.75 2.51 0.63
CA ALA A 315 8.83 3.33 1.82
C ALA A 315 10.12 4.15 1.80
N ALA A 316 10.18 5.20 2.61
CA ALA A 316 11.35 6.05 2.72
C ALA A 316 11.92 6.06 4.14
N ASP A 317 13.25 6.08 4.26
CA ASP A 317 13.94 6.27 5.53
C ASP A 317 13.98 7.76 5.94
N ARG A 318 14.53 8.03 7.13
CA ARG A 318 14.66 9.41 7.67
C ARG A 318 15.62 10.30 6.87
N ALA A 319 16.48 9.72 6.04
CA ALA A 319 17.37 10.47 5.14
C ALA A 319 16.71 10.76 3.78
N GLY A 320 15.45 10.31 3.58
CA GLY A 320 14.74 10.46 2.33
C GLY A 320 15.14 9.47 1.25
N ASN A 321 15.92 8.42 1.57
CA ASN A 321 16.16 7.33 0.63
C ASN A 321 14.87 6.52 0.49
N VAL A 322 14.51 6.17 -0.74
CA VAL A 322 13.32 5.37 -1.03
C VAL A 322 13.75 3.93 -1.31
N TYR A 323 12.99 2.98 -0.80
CA TYR A 323 13.20 1.55 -1.00
C TYR A 323 11.98 1.03 -1.75
N GLY A 324 12.19 0.54 -2.97
CA GLY A 324 11.14 0.02 -3.83
C GLY A 324 11.16 -1.50 -3.87
N ALA A 325 10.11 -2.12 -3.36
CA ALA A 325 9.87 -3.56 -3.42
C ALA A 325 9.18 -3.92 -4.74
N GLN A 326 9.85 -4.75 -5.55
CA GLN A 326 9.38 -5.13 -6.88
C GLN A 326 8.87 -6.57 -6.86
N VAL A 327 7.56 -6.72 -7.11
CA VAL A 327 6.91 -8.02 -7.26
C VAL A 327 7.27 -8.64 -8.62
N PRO A 328 7.11 -7.94 -9.76
CA PRO A 328 7.82 -8.29 -10.99
C PRO A 328 9.33 -8.16 -10.78
N GLY A 329 10.12 -9.07 -11.34
CA GLY A 329 11.58 -9.04 -11.18
C GLY A 329 12.09 -9.56 -9.83
N GLN A 330 11.23 -9.68 -8.80
CA GLN A 330 11.54 -10.28 -7.50
C GLN A 330 12.80 -9.67 -6.87
N THR A 331 12.75 -8.37 -6.57
CA THR A 331 13.92 -7.65 -6.07
C THR A 331 13.53 -6.46 -5.18
N LEU A 332 14.52 -5.95 -4.44
CA LEU A 332 14.43 -4.73 -3.65
C LEU A 332 15.47 -3.73 -4.18
N VAL A 333 15.02 -2.53 -4.55
CA VAL A 333 15.88 -1.48 -5.11
C VAL A 333 15.90 -0.29 -4.16
N LYS A 334 17.11 0.23 -3.86
CA LYS A 334 17.26 1.50 -3.14
C LYS A 334 17.39 2.65 -4.15
N TYR A 335 16.67 3.72 -3.91
CA TYR A 335 16.77 5.00 -4.58
C TYR A 335 17.35 5.98 -3.56
N GLU A 336 18.64 6.24 -3.67
CA GLU A 336 19.36 7.13 -2.76
C GLU A 336 19.08 8.59 -3.10
N SER A 337 18.68 9.37 -2.10
CA SER A 337 18.46 10.81 -2.28
C SER A 337 19.80 11.51 -2.49
N ILE A 338 19.88 12.37 -3.50
CA ILE A 338 21.08 13.17 -3.79
C ILE A 338 20.90 14.67 -3.48
N ARG A 339 19.87 15.01 -2.69
CA ARG A 339 19.57 16.38 -2.25
C ARG A 339 20.37 16.78 -1.02
#